data_AF-J9E3F5-F1
#
_entry.id   AF-J9E3F5-F1
#
_cell.length_a   1.000
_cell.length_b   1.000
_cell.length_c   1.000
_cell.angle_alpha   90.00
_cell.angle_beta   90.00
_cell.angle_gamma   90.00
#
_symmetry.space_group_name_H-M   'P 1'
#
loop_
_entity.id
_entity.type
_entity.pdbx_description
1 polymer ?
#
loop_
_entity_poly.entity_id
_entity_poly.type
_entity_poly.pdbx_seq_one_letter_code
_entity_poly.pdbx_strand_id
1 'polypeptide(L)'
;MPKVCKLPRFDYGSPAVLEYYIAHLANVGRYTELKKDVCQVFRELGNIIVFCLQLELALTQEEVMDLLTAAPFTNVIPRPPAKKVEEQELKMKQLEQKYARIQISAVAEQIGDEK
;
A
#
# COMPACT_ATOMS: atom_id res chain seq x y z
N MET A 1 -4.86 16.19 33.30
CA MET A 1 -5.68 14.96 33.17
C MET A 1 -6.23 14.60 34.55
N PRO A 2 -7.50 14.15 34.70
CA PRO A 2 -8.03 13.74 36.00
C PRO A 2 -7.32 12.48 36.52
N LYS A 3 -7.10 12.38 37.84
CA LYS A 3 -6.43 11.20 38.44
C LYS A 3 -7.25 9.92 38.29
N VAL A 4 -8.59 10.05 38.29
CA VAL A 4 -9.53 8.95 38.11
C VAL A 4 -10.69 9.46 37.25
N CYS A 5 -11.02 8.72 36.19
CA CYS A 5 -12.22 8.93 35.39
C CYS A 5 -12.84 7.54 35.16
N LYS A 6 -13.90 7.22 35.91
CA LYS A 6 -14.55 5.90 35.81
C LYS A 6 -15.54 5.91 34.65
N LEU A 7 -15.83 4.74 34.10
CA LEU A 7 -16.91 4.58 33.13
C LEU A 7 -18.27 4.61 33.87
N PRO A 8 -19.14 5.61 33.63
CA PRO A 8 -20.45 5.64 34.26
C PRO A 8 -21.31 4.45 33.82
N ARG A 9 -22.22 4.00 34.69
CA ARG A 9 -23.15 2.92 34.36
C ARG A 9 -24.19 3.37 33.34
N PHE A 10 -24.79 2.40 32.64
CA PHE A 10 -25.86 2.65 31.69
C PHE A 10 -27.07 3.36 32.32
N ASP A 11 -27.37 3.06 33.59
CA ASP A 11 -28.53 3.57 34.34
C ASP A 11 -28.59 5.10 34.45
N TYR A 12 -27.46 5.79 34.28
CA TYR A 12 -27.39 7.25 34.36
C TYR A 12 -27.95 7.94 33.11
N GLY A 13 -28.07 7.24 31.98
CA GLY A 13 -28.53 7.81 30.71
C GLY A 13 -27.52 8.72 30.02
N SER A 14 -27.63 8.86 28.70
CA SER A 14 -26.65 9.58 27.88
C SER A 14 -26.43 11.07 28.26
N PRO A 15 -27.43 11.85 28.70
CA PRO A 15 -27.20 13.25 29.08
C PRO A 15 -26.32 13.38 30.33
N ALA A 16 -26.58 12.59 31.37
CA ALA A 16 -25.80 12.62 32.60
C ALA A 16 -24.36 12.13 32.38
N VAL A 17 -24.18 11.13 31.49
CA VAL A 17 -22.85 10.64 31.10
C VAL A 17 -22.06 11.72 30.33
N LEU A 18 -22.71 12.48 29.45
CA LEU A 18 -22.07 13.60 28.76
C LEU A 18 -21.63 14.69 29.74
N GLU A 19 -22.52 15.11 30.65
CA GLU A 19 -22.20 16.09 31.70
C GLU A 19 -21.05 15.63 32.60
N TYR A 20 -21.03 14.34 32.96
CA TYR A 20 -19.93 13.73 33.69
C TYR A 20 -18.59 13.94 32.97
N TYR A 21 -18.50 13.63 31.67
CA TYR A 21 -17.26 13.81 30.91
C TYR A 21 -16.90 15.27 30.71
N ILE A 22 -17.87 16.16 30.47
CA ILE A 22 -17.62 17.60 30.35
C ILE A 22 -16.98 18.12 31.65
N ALA A 23 -17.50 17.72 32.82
CA ALA A 23 -16.96 18.13 34.11
C ALA A 23 -15.56 17.56 34.37
N HIS A 24 -15.35 16.26 34.12
CA HIS A 24 -14.08 15.59 34.41
C HIS A 24 -12.96 15.94 33.42
N LEU A 25 -13.29 16.27 32.17
CA LEU A 25 -12.36 16.63 31.11
C LEU A 25 -12.30 18.14 30.84
N ALA A 26 -12.96 18.97 31.64
CA ALA A 26 -12.99 20.43 31.48
C ALA A 26 -11.59 21.05 31.32
N ASN A 27 -10.62 20.55 32.10
CA ASN A 27 -9.24 21.04 32.04
C ASN A 27 -8.53 20.70 30.73
N VAL A 28 -8.90 19.58 30.08
CA VAL A 28 -8.38 19.21 28.75
C VAL A 28 -9.00 20.11 27.69
N GLY A 29 -10.32 20.34 27.76
CA GLY A 29 -11.03 21.21 26.81
C GLY A 29 -10.60 22.68 26.89
N ARG A 30 -10.18 23.15 28.08
CA ARG A 30 -9.66 24.51 28.29
C ARG A 30 -8.17 24.67 27.95
N TYR A 31 -7.46 23.59 27.62
CA TYR A 31 -6.05 23.66 27.27
C TYR A 31 -5.90 24.28 25.87
N THR A 32 -5.46 25.53 25.81
CA THR A 32 -5.44 26.36 24.60
C THR A 32 -4.46 25.85 23.53
N GLU A 33 -3.37 25.24 23.97
CA GLU A 33 -2.31 24.68 23.12
C GLU A 33 -2.70 23.31 22.54
N LEU A 34 -3.76 22.66 23.05
CA LEU A 34 -4.19 21.35 22.57
C LEU A 34 -4.44 21.35 21.05
N LYS A 35 -5.16 22.36 20.56
CA LYS A 35 -5.50 22.47 19.14
C LYS A 35 -4.36 23.04 18.29
N LYS A 36 -3.57 23.96 18.84
CA LYS A 36 -2.55 24.68 18.07
C LYS A 36 -1.24 23.92 17.98
N ASP A 37 -0.81 23.28 19.06
CA ASP A 37 0.53 22.72 19.14
C ASP A 37 0.45 21.19 19.14
N VAL A 38 -0.36 20.61 20.03
CA VAL A 38 -0.46 19.14 20.14
C VAL A 38 -1.09 18.53 18.88
N CYS A 39 -2.24 19.04 18.44
CA CYS A 39 -2.87 18.57 17.20
C CYS A 39 -2.03 18.87 15.95
N GLN A 40 -1.24 19.95 15.95
CA GLN A 40 -0.33 20.26 14.84
C GLN A 40 0.77 19.21 14.73
N VAL A 41 1.44 18.88 15.84
CA VAL A 41 2.48 17.83 15.86
C VAL A 41 1.91 16.49 15.43
N PHE A 42 0.71 16.12 15.90
CA PHE A 42 0.05 14.89 15.45
C PHE A 42 -0.30 14.91 13.97
N ARG A 43 -0.72 16.07 13.44
CA ARG A 43 -1.02 16.20 12.01
C ARG A 43 0.24 16.08 11.17
N GLU A 44 1.34 16.71 11.60
CA GLU A 44 2.64 16.60 10.91
C GLU A 44 3.15 15.15 10.90
N LEU A 45 3.12 14.49 12.05
CA LEU A 45 3.48 13.07 12.14
C LEU A 45 2.58 12.18 11.28
N GLY A 46 1.27 12.42 11.32
CA GLY A 46 0.30 11.70 10.50
C GLY A 46 0.55 11.90 9.00
N ASN A 47 0.84 13.14 8.59
CA ASN A 47 1.16 13.46 7.21
C ASN A 47 2.45 12.78 6.73
N ILE A 48 3.48 12.69 7.58
CA ILE A 48 4.73 11.98 7.25
C ILE A 48 4.42 10.50 6.98
N ILE A 49 3.65 9.85 7.85
CA ILE A 49 3.29 8.44 7.69
C ILE A 49 2.47 8.23 6.41
N VAL A 50 1.44 9.06 6.20
CA VAL A 50 0.57 8.97 5.01
C VAL A 50 1.36 9.23 3.74
N PHE A 51 2.30 10.19 3.76
CA PHE A 51 3.16 10.48 2.63
C PHE A 51 4.04 9.29 2.27
N CYS A 52 4.72 8.67 3.23
CA CYS A 52 5.54 7.48 2.97
C CYS A 52 4.70 6.34 2.38
N LEU A 53 3.50 6.11 2.92
CA LEU A 53 2.58 5.09 2.40
C LEU A 53 2.14 5.37 0.95
N GLN A 54 1.81 6.63 0.64
CA GLN A 54 1.42 7.02 -0.72
C GLN A 54 2.59 6.97 -1.70
N LEU A 55 3.79 7.34 -1.25
CA LEU A 55 5.01 7.26 -2.04
C LEU A 55 5.33 5.81 -2.41
N GLU A 56 5.29 4.89 -1.44
CA GLU A 56 5.52 3.46 -1.68
C GLU A 56 4.50 2.88 -2.66
N LEU A 57 3.22 3.26 -2.53
CA LEU A 57 2.19 2.83 -3.47
C LEU A 57 2.44 3.34 -4.89
N ALA A 58 2.87 4.59 -5.03
CA ALA A 58 3.19 5.19 -6.33
C ALA A 58 4.41 4.50 -6.98
N LEU A 59 5.47 4.26 -6.21
CA LEU A 59 6.65 3.54 -6.68
C LEU A 59 6.30 2.11 -7.12
N THR A 60 5.47 1.41 -6.36
CA THR A 60 5.01 0.06 -6.73
C THR A 60 4.24 0.07 -8.05
N GLN A 61 3.44 1.10 -8.32
CA GLN A 61 2.72 1.23 -9.59
C GLN A 61 3.67 1.48 -10.76
N GLU A 62 4.68 2.32 -10.56
CA GLU A 62 5.72 2.59 -11.55
C GLU A 62 6.51 1.32 -11.88
N GLU A 63 7.01 0.61 -10.85
CA GLU A 63 7.75 -0.64 -11.00
C GLU A 63 6.94 -1.72 -11.73
N VAL A 64 5.63 -1.82 -11.47
CA VAL A 64 4.77 -2.77 -12.18
C VAL A 64 4.68 -2.41 -13.67
N MET A 65 4.60 -1.14 -14.02
CA MET A 65 4.58 -0.72 -15.44
C MET A 65 5.91 -1.01 -16.12
N ASP A 66 7.03 -0.78 -15.45
CA ASP A 66 8.36 -1.14 -15.95
C ASP A 66 8.49 -2.65 -16.15
N LEU A 67 8.02 -3.46 -15.21
CA LEU A 67 8.02 -4.91 -15.33
C LEU A 67 7.13 -5.41 -16.49
N LEU A 68 5.96 -4.80 -16.68
CA LEU A 68 5.06 -5.16 -17.79
C LEU A 68 5.65 -4.80 -19.15
N THR A 69 6.34 -3.67 -19.26
CA THR A 69 7.01 -3.27 -20.49
C THR A 69 8.29 -4.08 -20.76
N ALA A 70 8.97 -4.55 -19.71
CA ALA A 70 10.12 -5.44 -19.81
C ALA A 70 9.76 -6.92 -20.08
N ALA A 71 8.56 -7.37 -19.68
CA ALA A 71 8.13 -8.77 -19.75
C ALA A 71 8.32 -9.47 -21.11
N PRO A 72 8.07 -8.82 -22.28
CA PRO A 72 8.30 -9.45 -23.58
C PRO A 72 9.76 -9.82 -23.85
N PHE A 73 10.71 -9.11 -23.24
CA PHE A 73 12.14 -9.27 -23.46
C PHE A 73 12.79 -10.23 -22.46
N THR A 74 12.14 -10.45 -21.31
CA THR A 74 12.63 -11.28 -20.20
C THR A 74 11.98 -12.66 -20.14
N ASN A 75 11.28 -13.07 -21.20
CA ASN A 75 10.57 -14.36 -21.31
C ASN A 75 9.43 -14.55 -20.28
N VAL A 76 8.81 -13.45 -19.83
CA VAL A 76 7.65 -13.51 -18.93
C VAL A 76 6.36 -13.44 -19.77
N ILE A 77 5.86 -14.61 -20.15
CA ILE A 77 4.66 -14.73 -21.00
C ILE A 77 3.42 -15.01 -20.14
N PRO A 78 2.33 -14.24 -20.31
CA PRO A 78 1.06 -14.51 -19.64
C PRO A 78 0.52 -15.90 -19.99
N ARG A 79 -0.09 -16.58 -19.01
CA ARG A 79 -0.63 -17.93 -19.23
C ARG A 79 -1.83 -17.88 -20.20
N PRO A 80 -1.81 -18.66 -21.30
CA PRO A 80 -2.91 -18.67 -22.26
C PRO A 80 -4.14 -19.37 -21.67
N PRO A 81 -5.36 -19.00 -22.12
CA PRO A 81 -6.58 -19.67 -21.70
C PRO A 81 -6.63 -21.11 -22.24
N ALA A 82 -6.83 -22.09 -21.35
CA ALA A 82 -6.98 -23.50 -21.69
C ALA A 82 -7.92 -24.21 -20.70
N LYS A 83 -8.64 -25.24 -21.17
CA LYS A 83 -9.54 -26.04 -20.34
C LYS A 83 -8.81 -27.17 -19.59
N LYS A 84 -7.65 -27.59 -20.10
CA LYS A 84 -6.81 -28.65 -19.53
C LYS A 84 -5.39 -28.12 -19.35
N VAL A 85 -4.69 -28.60 -18.32
CA VAL A 85 -3.32 -28.18 -17.97
C VAL A 85 -2.32 -28.55 -19.08
N GLU A 86 -2.44 -29.75 -19.64
CA GLU A 86 -1.55 -30.26 -20.70
C GLU A 86 -1.62 -29.42 -21.99
N GLU A 87 -2.83 -28.99 -22.38
CA GLU A 87 -3.03 -28.10 -23.53
C GLU A 87 -2.44 -26.71 -23.28
N GLN A 88 -2.40 -26.28 -22.01
CA GLN A 88 -1.84 -25.00 -21.61
C GLN A 88 -0.33 -24.98 -21.75
N GLU A 89 0.35 -26.04 -21.30
CA GLU A 89 1.80 -26.18 -21.41
C GLU A 89 2.27 -26.25 -22.87
N LEU A 90 1.54 -26.96 -23.74
CA LEU A 90 1.86 -27.00 -25.16
C LEU A 90 1.75 -25.61 -25.81
N LYS A 91 0.69 -24.86 -25.48
CA LYS A 91 0.50 -23.49 -25.96
C LYS A 91 1.55 -22.53 -25.42
N MET A 92 1.98 -22.70 -24.17
CA MET A 92 3.10 -21.93 -23.59
C MET A 92 4.39 -22.15 -24.38
N LYS A 93 4.77 -23.41 -24.65
CA LYS A 93 5.98 -23.73 -25.44
C LYS A 93 5.92 -23.15 -26.86
N GLN A 94 4.75 -23.16 -27.49
CA GLN A 94 4.56 -22.52 -28.81
C GLN A 94 4.75 -20.99 -28.75
N LEU A 95 4.27 -20.35 -27.67
CA LEU A 95 4.43 -18.91 -27.48
C LEU A 95 5.88 -18.54 -27.16
N GLU A 96 6.57 -19.33 -26.35
CA GLU A 96 8.01 -19.17 -26.08
C GLU A 96 8.82 -19.24 -27.39
N GLN A 97 8.57 -20.24 -28.23
CA GLN A 97 9.22 -20.35 -29.54
C GLN A 97 8.91 -19.15 -30.45
N LYS A 98 7.67 -18.63 -30.41
CA LYS A 98 7.27 -17.46 -31.20
C LYS A 98 8.01 -16.19 -30.77
N TYR A 99 8.19 -15.99 -29.46
CA TYR A 99 8.80 -14.78 -28.90
C TYR A 99 10.31 -14.89 -28.62
N ALA A 100 10.91 -16.06 -28.81
CA ALA A 100 12.34 -16.31 -28.61
C ALA A 100 13.26 -15.30 -29.33
N ARG A 101 12.83 -14.74 -30.47
CA ARG A 101 13.61 -13.77 -31.25
C ARG A 101 13.72 -12.38 -30.60
N ILE A 102 12.83 -12.07 -29.67
CA ILE A 102 12.74 -10.76 -29.00
C ILE A 102 13.46 -10.81 -27.65
N GLN A 103 13.78 -12.01 -27.15
CA GLN A 103 14.46 -12.19 -25.89
C GLN A 103 15.88 -11.59 -25.93
N ILE A 104 16.09 -10.51 -25.16
CA ILE A 104 17.33 -9.71 -25.24
C ILE A 104 18.56 -10.53 -24.86
N SER A 105 18.48 -11.38 -23.82
CA SER A 105 19.63 -12.19 -23.39
C SER A 105 20.10 -13.14 -24.49
N ALA A 106 19.17 -13.85 -25.13
CA ALA A 106 19.49 -14.80 -26.19
C ALA A 106 20.05 -14.12 -27.44
N VAL A 107 19.53 -12.93 -27.79
CA VAL A 107 20.04 -12.14 -28.92
C VAL A 107 21.42 -11.57 -28.60
N ALA A 108 21.63 -11.06 -27.40
CA ALA A 108 22.91 -10.51 -26.97
C ALA A 108 24.00 -11.59 -26.90
N GLU A 109 23.69 -12.81 -26.45
CA GLU A 109 24.64 -13.93 -26.48
C GLU A 109 25.00 -14.37 -27.91
N GLN A 110 24.08 -14.26 -28.87
CA GLN A 110 24.31 -14.68 -30.25
C GLN A 110 25.05 -13.66 -31.11
N ILE A 111 24.84 -12.37 -30.85
CA ILE A 111 25.30 -11.26 -31.71
C ILE A 111 26.28 -10.32 -30.98
N GLY A 112 26.36 -10.42 -29.65
CA GLY A 112 27.21 -9.57 -28.82
C GLY A 112 28.69 -9.80 -29.10
N ASP A 113 29.43 -8.71 -29.19
CA ASP A 113 30.89 -8.71 -29.34
C ASP A 113 31.52 -8.88 -27.94
N GLU A 114 32.35 -9.91 -27.74
CA GLU A 114 33.15 -10.08 -26.52
C GLU A 114 34.29 -9.05 -26.54
N LYS A 115 34.08 -7.88 -25.94
CA LYS A 115 35.16 -6.94 -25.61
C LYS A 115 35.36 -6.84 -24.11
#